data_AF-A0A6G1S1N1-F1
#
_entry.id   AF-A0A6G1S1N1-F1
#
_cell.length_a   1.000
_cell.length_b   1.000
_cell.length_c   1.000
_cell.angle_alpha   90.00
_cell.angle_beta   90.00
_cell.angle_gamma   90.00
#
_symmetry.space_group_name_H-M   'P 1'
#
loop_
_entity.id
_entity.type
_entity.pdbx_description
1 polymer ?
#
loop_
_entity_poly.entity_id
_entity_poly.type
_entity_poly.pdbx_seq_one_letter_code
_entity_poly.pdbx_strand_id
1 'polypeptide(L)'
;VMWISVSALIKSRSDYPAPAEEDSIFSKAIMKPSWQVKSIQVQKIHYVWNIYAKQFQKVGALEDHHTCSAIHARFGSGLTCCEQNFRRVVCGPNTIDVPVIPIWKLLIKEV
;
A
#
# COMPACT_ATOMS: atom_id res chain seq x y z
N VAL A 1 -10.56 -10.01 1.87
CA VAL A 1 -10.12 -9.11 0.77
C VAL A 1 -10.95 -7.84 0.86
N MET A 2 -10.33 -6.67 0.86
CA MET A 2 -10.98 -5.37 1.07
C MET A 2 -10.75 -4.47 -0.15
N TRP A 3 -11.77 -3.71 -0.52
CA TRP A 3 -11.69 -2.72 -1.59
C TRP A 3 -11.49 -1.35 -0.96
N ILE A 4 -10.44 -0.65 -1.39
CA ILE A 4 -10.11 0.69 -0.91
C ILE A 4 -10.38 1.68 -2.04
N SER A 5 -11.26 2.65 -1.80
CA SER A 5 -11.52 3.73 -2.76
C SER A 5 -10.38 4.75 -2.70
N VAL A 6 -9.72 4.99 -3.84
CA VAL A 6 -8.68 6.02 -3.98
C VAL A 6 -9.14 7.22 -4.80
N SER A 7 -10.43 7.26 -5.16
CA SER A 7 -11.06 8.31 -5.97
C SER A 7 -10.86 9.73 -5.41
N ALA A 8 -10.90 9.90 -4.08
CA ALA A 8 -10.63 11.19 -3.42
C ALA A 8 -9.20 11.69 -3.68
N LEU A 9 -8.24 10.79 -3.76
CA LEU A 9 -6.83 11.12 -3.97
C LEU A 9 -6.51 11.50 -5.43
N ILE A 10 -7.27 10.92 -6.35
CA ILE A 10 -7.08 11.13 -7.79
C ILE A 10 -7.69 12.46 -8.22
N LYS A 11 -8.79 12.88 -7.59
CA LYS A 11 -9.32 14.24 -7.73
C LYS A 11 -8.27 15.31 -7.37
N SER A 12 -7.54 15.13 -6.26
CA SER A 12 -6.44 16.06 -5.90
C SER A 12 -5.23 16.02 -6.84
N ARG A 13 -5.09 14.97 -7.66
CA ARG A 13 -4.01 14.85 -8.65
C ARG A 13 -4.34 15.62 -9.94
N SER A 14 -5.62 15.84 -10.24
CA SER A 14 -6.04 16.54 -11.47
C SER A 14 -5.60 18.01 -11.55
N ASP A 15 -5.24 18.62 -10.42
CA ASP A 15 -4.81 20.02 -10.37
C ASP A 15 -3.31 20.22 -10.67
N TYR A 16 -2.53 19.13 -10.81
CA TYR A 16 -1.09 19.19 -11.09
C TYR A 16 -0.70 18.28 -12.26
N PRO A 17 -0.16 18.83 -13.36
CA PRO A 17 0.45 18.01 -14.40
C PRO A 17 1.81 17.54 -13.86
N ALA A 18 1.96 16.26 -13.56
CA ALA A 18 3.27 15.70 -13.26
C ALA A 18 3.46 14.34 -13.95
N PRO A 19 4.69 14.10 -14.44
CA PRO A 19 4.98 13.17 -15.51
C PRO A 19 4.84 11.73 -15.05
N ALA A 20 4.62 10.89 -16.04
CA ALA A 20 4.65 9.44 -15.97
C ALA A 20 5.87 8.92 -15.18
N GLU A 21 5.64 8.38 -13.98
CA GLU A 21 6.46 7.30 -13.44
C GLU A 21 5.63 6.01 -13.46
N GLU A 22 5.65 5.38 -14.64
CA GLU A 22 4.93 4.18 -15.04
C GLU A 22 5.32 2.92 -14.23
N ASP A 23 6.34 2.99 -13.37
CA ASP A 23 6.90 1.81 -12.69
C ASP A 23 6.56 1.67 -11.21
N SER A 24 5.73 2.55 -10.66
CA SER A 24 5.28 2.41 -9.28
C SER A 24 4.29 1.24 -9.14
N ILE A 25 4.51 0.32 -8.18
CA ILE A 25 3.54 -0.75 -7.81
C ILE A 25 2.12 -0.18 -7.64
N PHE A 26 2.04 1.08 -7.20
CA PHE A 26 0.80 1.79 -6.94
C PHE A 26 0.03 2.17 -8.22
N SER A 27 0.70 2.62 -9.29
CA SER A 27 0.01 2.87 -10.57
C SER A 27 -0.50 1.56 -11.17
N LYS A 28 0.26 0.48 -10.99
CA LYS A 28 -0.06 -0.88 -11.45
C LYS A 28 -1.21 -1.55 -10.67
N ALA A 29 -1.56 -1.01 -9.51
CA ALA A 29 -2.58 -1.55 -8.62
C ALA A 29 -3.97 -0.91 -8.73
N ILE A 30 -4.07 0.25 -9.37
CA ILE A 30 -5.32 1.02 -9.44
C ILE A 30 -6.21 0.47 -10.55
N MET A 31 -7.39 -0.06 -10.19
CA MET A 31 -8.39 -0.48 -11.19
C MET A 31 -9.15 0.74 -11.71
N LYS A 32 -9.02 1.00 -13.01
CA LYS A 32 -9.89 1.93 -13.76
C LYS A 32 -11.08 1.13 -14.33
N PRO A 33 -12.33 1.65 -14.32
CA PRO A 33 -12.75 3.03 -14.07
C PRO A 33 -13.22 3.32 -12.63
N SER A 34 -13.31 2.31 -11.75
CA SER A 34 -13.86 2.48 -10.40
C SER A 34 -12.93 3.22 -9.43
N TRP A 35 -11.65 3.40 -9.79
CA TRP A 35 -10.62 4.01 -8.94
C TRP A 35 -10.55 3.36 -7.56
N GLN A 36 -10.56 2.03 -7.56
CA GLN A 36 -10.45 1.21 -6.36
C GLN A 36 -9.18 0.35 -6.42
N VAL A 37 -8.65 0.07 -5.24
CA VAL A 37 -7.51 -0.82 -5.04
C VAL A 37 -7.98 -2.03 -4.25
N LYS A 38 -7.74 -3.23 -4.79
CA LYS A 38 -8.01 -4.49 -4.09
C LYS A 38 -6.84 -4.81 -3.17
N SER A 39 -7.12 -4.96 -1.88
CA SER A 39 -6.12 -5.19 -0.85
C SER A 39 -6.46 -6.40 0.03
N ILE A 40 -5.44 -7.00 0.63
CA ILE A 40 -5.59 -8.04 1.64
C ILE A 40 -4.51 -7.85 2.70
N GLN A 41 -4.88 -8.07 3.97
CA GLN A 41 -3.94 -8.04 5.09
C GLN A 41 -3.78 -9.47 5.62
N VAL A 42 -2.53 -9.94 5.73
CA VAL A 42 -2.18 -11.27 6.23
C VAL A 42 -1.03 -11.11 7.21
N GLN A 43 -1.19 -11.61 8.44
CA GLN A 43 -0.15 -11.53 9.49
C GLN A 43 0.43 -10.11 9.68
N LYS A 44 -0.44 -9.08 9.70
CA LYS A 44 -0.10 -7.65 9.77
C LYS A 44 0.64 -7.07 8.55
N ILE A 45 0.87 -7.86 7.50
CA ILE A 45 1.45 -7.39 6.24
C ILE A 45 0.33 -7.03 5.27
N HIS A 46 0.44 -5.86 4.64
CA HIS A 46 -0.51 -5.40 3.63
C HIS A 46 -0.04 -5.82 2.24
N TYR A 47 -0.98 -6.35 1.47
CA TYR A 47 -0.78 -6.73 0.07
C TYR A 47 -1.81 -6.03 -0.80
N VAL A 48 -1.36 -5.67 -2.00
CA VAL A 48 -2.18 -5.00 -2.99
C VAL A 48 -2.16 -5.80 -4.29
N TRP A 49 -3.31 -5.86 -4.95
CA TRP A 49 -3.46 -6.53 -6.23
C TRP A 49 -2.77 -5.74 -7.34
N ASN A 50 -1.73 -6.32 -7.93
CA ASN A 50 -1.11 -5.82 -9.15
C ASN A 50 -1.90 -6.35 -10.35
N ILE A 51 -2.45 -5.45 -11.15
CA ILE A 51 -3.33 -5.80 -12.28
C ILE A 51 -2.54 -6.48 -13.40
N TYR A 52 -1.32 -5.98 -13.68
CA TYR A 52 -0.48 -6.46 -14.76
C TYR A 52 0.11 -7.83 -14.46
N ALA A 53 0.65 -8.00 -13.24
CA ALA A 53 1.24 -9.26 -12.81
C ALA A 53 0.19 -10.29 -12.32
N LYS A 54 -1.09 -9.89 -12.21
CA LYS A 54 -2.21 -10.72 -11.71
C LYS A 54 -1.89 -11.42 -10.37
N GLN A 55 -1.21 -10.71 -9.47
CA GLN A 55 -0.78 -11.24 -8.18
C GLN A 55 -0.86 -10.19 -7.08
N PHE A 56 -0.91 -10.67 -5.83
CA PHE A 56 -0.79 -9.82 -4.66
C PHE A 56 0.67 -9.49 -4.38
N GLN A 57 1.00 -8.20 -4.38
CA GLN A 57 2.33 -7.70 -4.11
C GLN A 57 2.36 -7.06 -2.72
N LYS A 58 3.42 -7.34 -1.95
CA LYS A 58 3.64 -6.78 -0.62
C LYS A 58 3.81 -5.26 -0.72
N VAL A 59 3.16 -4.53 0.18
CA VAL A 59 3.22 -3.06 0.24
C VAL A 59 3.74 -2.63 1.61
N GLY A 60 4.40 -1.46 1.65
CA GLY A 60 4.93 -0.87 2.89
C GLY A 60 6.39 -1.20 3.18
N ALA A 61 7.05 -1.97 2.32
CA ALA A 61 8.49 -2.19 2.35
C ALA A 61 9.14 -1.52 1.13
N LEU A 62 10.39 -1.08 1.29
CA LEU A 62 11.22 -0.71 0.16
C LEU A 62 11.44 -1.94 -0.72
N GLU A 63 11.33 -1.78 -2.04
CA GLU A 63 11.50 -2.89 -2.97
C GLU A 63 12.96 -3.34 -3.00
N ASP A 64 13.23 -4.59 -2.62
CA ASP A 64 14.58 -5.16 -2.45
C ASP A 64 15.43 -5.18 -3.74
N HIS A 65 14.82 -4.86 -4.88
CA HIS A 65 15.43 -5.01 -6.21
C HIS A 65 16.15 -3.72 -6.66
N HIS A 66 16.05 -2.64 -5.87
CA HIS A 66 16.70 -1.37 -6.18
C HIS A 66 18.11 -1.31 -5.62
N THR A 67 19.04 -0.79 -6.42
CA THR A 67 20.37 -0.41 -5.94
C THR A 67 20.29 0.81 -5.00
N CYS A 68 21.26 0.99 -4.12
CA CYS A 68 21.32 2.15 -3.23
C CYS A 68 21.31 3.49 -3.98
N SER A 69 21.97 3.55 -5.15
CA SER A 69 21.96 4.74 -6.00
C SER A 69 20.57 5.03 -6.58
N ALA A 70 19.83 4.01 -7.01
CA ALA A 70 18.46 4.17 -7.51
C ALA A 70 17.51 4.62 -6.39
N ILE A 71 17.68 4.09 -5.17
CA ILE A 71 16.91 4.52 -4.00
C ILE A 71 17.17 6.00 -3.70
N HIS A 72 18.42 6.42 -3.68
CA HIS A 72 18.77 7.82 -3.41
C HIS A 72 18.28 8.76 -4.52
N ALA A 73 18.44 8.39 -5.79
CA ALA A 73 17.96 9.19 -6.91
C ALA A 73 16.44 9.38 -6.87
N ARG A 74 15.69 8.35 -6.48
CA ARG A 74 14.22 8.35 -6.46
C ARG A 74 13.61 8.95 -5.20
N PHE A 75 14.16 8.62 -4.02
CA PHE A 75 13.59 8.99 -2.72
C PHE A 75 14.44 9.99 -1.94
N GLY A 76 15.59 10.42 -2.47
CA GLY A 76 16.50 11.35 -1.77
C GLY A 76 15.90 12.73 -1.54
N SER A 77 14.98 13.18 -2.40
CA SER A 77 14.21 14.42 -2.23
C SER A 77 12.98 14.25 -1.31
N GLY A 78 12.71 13.03 -0.83
CA GLY A 78 11.51 12.70 -0.07
C GLY A 78 10.29 12.37 -0.94
N LEU A 79 9.15 12.20 -0.29
CA LEU A 79 7.87 11.88 -0.95
C LEU A 79 7.03 13.12 -1.15
N THR A 80 6.32 13.18 -2.26
CA THR A 80 5.30 14.21 -2.49
C THR A 80 4.10 14.00 -1.55
N CYS A 81 3.35 15.08 -1.27
CA CYS A 81 2.14 15.01 -0.44
C CYS A 81 1.11 13.99 -0.99
N CYS A 82 0.99 13.91 -2.32
CA CYS A 82 0.12 12.95 -2.99
C CYS A 82 0.57 11.51 -2.72
N GLU A 83 1.86 11.20 -2.87
CA GLU A 83 2.40 9.87 -2.58
C GLU A 83 2.26 9.50 -1.10
N GLN A 84 2.50 10.45 -0.20
CA GLN A 84 2.33 10.25 1.23
C GLN A 84 0.87 9.91 1.58
N ASN A 85 -0.09 10.67 1.05
CA ASN A 85 -1.51 10.42 1.29
C ASN A 85 -1.96 9.09 0.67
N PHE A 86 -1.46 8.73 -0.51
CA PHE A 86 -1.72 7.41 -1.10
C PHE A 86 -1.21 6.29 -0.20
N ARG A 87 0.05 6.38 0.25
CA ARG A 87 0.66 5.39 1.14
C ARG A 87 -0.09 5.29 2.47
N ARG A 88 -0.58 6.41 3.02
CA ARG A 88 -1.39 6.40 4.24
C ARG A 88 -2.70 5.63 4.07
N VAL A 89 -3.36 5.78 2.92
CA VAL A 89 -4.61 5.07 2.60
C VAL A 89 -4.38 3.56 2.38
N VAL A 90 -3.26 3.18 1.77
CA VAL A 90 -2.99 1.78 1.43
C VAL A 90 -2.29 1.01 2.55
N CYS A 91 -1.24 1.59 3.14
CA CYS A 91 -0.44 0.97 4.20
C CYS A 91 -1.05 1.15 5.59
N GLY A 92 -1.91 2.16 5.76
CA GLY A 92 -2.38 2.56 7.09
C GLY A 92 -1.33 3.36 7.88
N PRO A 93 -1.62 3.64 9.16
CA PRO A 93 -0.71 4.34 10.06
C PRO A 93 0.49 3.45 10.45
N ASN A 94 1.62 4.08 10.78
CA ASN A 94 2.80 3.37 11.31
C ASN A 94 2.64 3.11 12.82
N THR A 95 1.70 2.25 13.20
CA THR A 95 1.43 1.85 14.60
C THR A 95 1.79 0.39 14.83
N ILE A 96 2.33 0.09 16.02
CA ILE A 96 2.66 -1.28 16.43
C ILE A 96 1.54 -1.78 17.36
N ASP A 97 0.52 -2.40 16.77
CA ASP A 97 -0.57 -2.99 17.53
C ASP A 97 -0.30 -4.47 17.82
N VAL A 98 -0.13 -4.82 19.09
CA VAL A 98 0.10 -6.21 19.54
C VAL A 98 -1.24 -6.85 19.89
N PRO A 99 -1.69 -7.89 19.17
CA PRO A 99 -2.96 -8.53 19.47
C PRO A 99 -2.87 -9.30 20.80
N VAL A 100 -3.80 -9.03 21.70
CA VAL A 100 -3.96 -9.80 22.94
C VAL A 100 -4.87 -10.99 22.66
N ILE A 101 -4.47 -12.18 23.10
CA ILE A 101 -5.29 -13.39 22.96
C ILE A 101 -6.48 -13.28 23.90
N PRO A 102 -7.73 -13.43 23.41
CA PRO A 102 -8.90 -13.34 24.27
C PRO A 102 -8.99 -14.56 25.20
N ILE A 103 -9.53 -14.35 26.41
CA ILE A 103 -9.55 -15.32 27.50
C ILE A 103 -10.15 -16.67 27.06
N TRP A 104 -11.26 -16.66 26.32
CA TRP A 104 -11.91 -17.89 25.85
C TRP A 104 -11.03 -18.77 24.97
N LYS A 105 -10.11 -18.19 24.18
CA LYS A 105 -9.12 -18.97 23.41
C LYS A 105 -8.06 -19.60 24.31
N LEU A 106 -7.76 -18.98 25.46
CA LEU A 106 -6.88 -19.55 26.46
C LEU A 106 -7.56 -20.73 27.18
N LEU A 107 -8.83 -20.56 27.56
CA LEU A 107 -9.62 -21.61 28.23
C LEU A 107 -9.76 -22.89 27.40
N ILE A 108 -10.02 -22.78 26.09
CA ILE A 108 -10.11 -23.95 25.19
C ILE A 108 -8.76 -24.66 25.04
N LYS A 109 -7.64 -23.95 25.19
CA LYS A 109 -6.30 -24.55 25.04
C LYS A 109 -5.89 -25.37 26.26
N GLU A 110 -6.46 -25.07 27.42
CA GLU A 110 -6.11 -25.71 28.70
C GLU A 110 -6.93 -26.99 28.97
N VAL A 111 -8.13 -27.08 28.39
CA VAL A 111 -9.04 -28.25 28.45
C VAL A 111 -8.71 -29.24 27.34
#